data_AF-F4HLH0-F1
#
_entry.id   AF-F4HLH0-F1
#
_cell.length_a   1.000
_cell.length_b   1.000
_cell.length_c   1.000
_cell.angle_alpha   90.00
_cell.angle_beta   90.00
_cell.angle_gamma   90.00
#
_symmetry.space_group_name_H-M   'P 1'
#
loop_
_entity.id
_entity.type
_entity.pdbx_description
1 polymer ?
#
loop_
_entity_poly.entity_id
_entity_poly.type
_entity_poly.pdbx_seq_one_letter_code
_entity_poly.pdbx_strand_id
1 'polypeptide(L)'
;MQEAIEPLAKFHAKVDKSGRVIIPKYIRDIYEINQGDFVVMIVRKVRIDKKDRKVYVLRQVKFSAKVNERGVVVVPKQLREHLDIKPGDLLEVLLMDHYKSNEHAHTTTYTYIF
;
A
#
# COMPACT_ATOMS: atom_id res chain seq x y z
N MET A 1 -26.83 2.21 -0.65
CA MET A 1 -25.63 2.17 -1.51
C MET A 1 -24.47 1.79 -0.62
N GLN A 2 -23.67 0.79 -1.00
CA GLN A 2 -22.49 0.40 -0.23
C GLN A 2 -21.43 1.47 -0.49
N GLU A 3 -20.99 2.20 0.52
CA GLU A 3 -19.95 3.22 0.37
C GLU A 3 -18.67 2.53 -0.13
N ALA A 4 -18.26 2.86 -1.36
CA ALA A 4 -16.98 2.42 -1.88
C ALA A 4 -15.88 3.21 -1.15
N ILE A 5 -15.06 2.52 -0.37
CA ILE A 5 -13.87 3.13 0.24
C ILE A 5 -12.82 3.25 -0.85
N GLU A 6 -12.73 4.44 -1.45
CA GLU A 6 -11.72 4.75 -2.47
C GLU A 6 -10.33 4.88 -1.82
N PRO A 7 -9.29 4.29 -2.42
CA PRO A 7 -7.92 4.46 -1.92
C PRO A 7 -7.39 5.85 -2.26
N LEU A 8 -6.59 6.41 -1.36
CA LEU A 8 -5.83 7.64 -1.58
C LEU A 8 -4.92 7.51 -2.80
N ALA A 9 -4.29 6.34 -2.96
CA ALA A 9 -3.52 6.06 -4.16
C ALA A 9 -3.51 4.57 -4.50
N LYS A 10 -3.36 4.29 -5.79
CA LYS A 10 -3.18 2.94 -6.31
C LYS A 10 -1.94 2.89 -7.19
N PHE A 11 -0.98 2.04 -6.86
CA PHE A 11 0.28 1.91 -7.60
C PHE A 11 0.83 0.49 -7.57
N HIS A 12 1.80 0.20 -8.44
CA HIS A 12 2.53 -1.07 -8.43
C HIS A 12 3.91 -0.88 -7.83
N ALA A 13 4.35 -1.83 -7.00
CA ALA A 13 5.67 -1.82 -6.38
C ALA A 13 6.32 -3.20 -6.45
N LYS A 14 7.62 -3.23 -6.74
CA LYS A 14 8.42 -4.45 -6.64
C LYS A 14 8.79 -4.68 -5.17
N VAL A 15 8.68 -5.92 -4.73
CA VAL A 15 9.13 -6.33 -3.40
C VAL A 15 10.57 -6.79 -3.47
N ASP A 16 11.39 -6.36 -2.52
CA ASP A 16 12.76 -6.84 -2.41
C ASP A 16 12.92 -8.06 -1.50
N LYS A 17 14.16 -8.52 -1.28
CA LYS A 17 14.47 -9.69 -0.45
C LYS A 17 13.97 -9.56 1.00
N SER A 18 13.87 -8.34 1.52
CA SER A 18 13.45 -8.05 2.88
C SER A 18 11.95 -7.80 3.01
N GLY A 19 11.20 -7.83 1.90
CA GLY A 19 9.78 -7.48 1.91
C GLY A 19 9.50 -5.99 1.84
N ARG A 20 10.50 -5.17 1.45
CA ARG A 20 10.35 -3.72 1.33
C ARG A 20 9.59 -3.38 0.06
N VAL A 21 8.66 -2.45 0.21
CA VAL A 21 7.99 -1.72 -0.88
C VAL A 21 8.23 -0.23 -0.67
N ILE A 22 8.33 0.53 -1.76
CA ILE A 22 8.57 1.97 -1.69
C ILE A 22 7.31 2.69 -2.12
N ILE A 23 6.81 3.59 -1.28
CA ILE A 23 5.76 4.53 -1.66
C ILE A 23 6.40 5.59 -2.57
N PRO A 24 5.92 5.76 -3.82
CA PRO A 24 6.41 6.78 -4.73
C PRO A 24 6.48 8.16 -4.09
N LYS A 25 7.56 8.90 -4.35
CA LYS A 25 7.80 10.21 -3.74
C LYS A 25 6.63 11.17 -3.95
N TYR A 26 6.09 11.26 -5.16
CA TYR A 26 4.97 12.16 -5.46
C TYR A 26 3.71 11.85 -4.63
N ILE A 27 3.42 10.58 -4.33
CA ILE A 27 2.28 10.20 -3.47
C ILE A 27 2.54 10.69 -2.05
N ARG A 28 3.76 10.50 -1.55
CA ARG A 28 4.14 10.99 -0.22
C ARG A 28 4.10 12.50 -0.12
N ASP A 29 4.54 13.20 -1.16
CA ASP A 29 4.54 14.66 -1.19
C ASP A 29 3.09 15.20 -1.21
N ILE A 30 2.17 14.58 -1.96
CA ILE A 30 0.74 14.97 -2.01
C ILE A 30 0.05 14.81 -0.64
N TYR A 31 0.33 13.72 0.07
CA TYR A 31 -0.30 13.39 1.35
C TYR A 31 0.55 13.78 2.57
N GLU A 32 1.67 14.49 2.34
CA GLU A 32 2.65 14.90 3.33
C GLU A 32 3.14 13.74 4.22
N ILE A 33 3.26 12.54 3.67
CA ILE A 33 3.66 11.33 4.41
C ILE A 33 5.17 11.36 4.64
N ASN A 34 5.57 11.52 5.90
CA ASN A 34 6.95 11.68 6.31
C ASN A 34 7.52 10.40 6.93
N GLN A 35 8.84 10.37 7.09
CA GLN A 35 9.49 9.32 7.88
C GLN A 35 8.98 9.39 9.31
N GLY A 36 8.60 8.23 9.86
CA GLY A 36 8.05 8.14 11.21
C GLY A 36 6.54 7.93 11.22
N ASP A 37 5.83 8.42 10.20
CA ASP A 37 4.38 8.30 10.06
C ASP A 37 3.96 6.84 9.83
N PHE A 38 2.67 6.57 9.98
CA PHE A 38 2.08 5.27 9.69
C PHE A 38 1.18 5.35 8.47
N VAL A 39 1.12 4.29 7.70
CA VAL A 39 0.20 4.14 6.57
C VAL A 39 -0.66 2.90 6.75
N VAL A 40 -1.90 2.96 6.28
CA VAL A 40 -2.78 1.80 6.13
C VAL A 40 -2.82 1.45 4.65
N MET A 41 -2.49 0.20 4.34
CA MET A 41 -2.39 -0.25 2.96
C MET A 41 -3.12 -1.57 2.76
N ILE A 42 -3.70 -1.75 1.57
CA ILE A 42 -4.03 -3.07 1.05
C ILE A 42 -2.96 -3.43 0.02
N VAL A 43 -2.36 -4.61 0.19
CA VAL A 43 -1.39 -5.14 -0.76
C VAL A 43 -1.98 -6.37 -1.43
N ARG A 44 -1.88 -6.42 -2.76
CA ARG A 44 -2.45 -7.45 -3.62
C ARG A 44 -1.37 -8.12 -4.43
N LYS A 45 -1.35 -9.45 -4.39
CA LYS A 45 -0.60 -10.27 -5.36
C LYS A 45 -1.48 -10.39 -6.60
N VAL A 46 -0.98 -9.89 -7.74
CA VAL A 46 -1.75 -9.83 -8.99
C VAL A 46 -1.07 -10.63 -10.10
N ARG A 47 -1.87 -11.17 -11.01
CA ARG A 47 -1.43 -11.70 -12.30
C ARG A 47 -2.04 -10.84 -13.40
N ILE A 48 -1.21 -10.26 -14.26
CA ILE A 48 -1.66 -9.42 -15.37
C ILE A 48 -1.59 -10.25 -16.65
N ASP A 49 -2.75 -10.52 -17.23
CA ASP A 49 -2.86 -11.09 -18.57
C ASP A 49 -2.95 -9.94 -19.59
N LYS A 50 -1.85 -9.70 -20.28
CA LYS A 50 -1.76 -8.63 -21.28
C LYS A 50 -2.54 -8.95 -22.56
N LYS A 51 -2.72 -10.23 -22.88
CA LYS A 51 -3.44 -10.65 -24.09
C LYS A 51 -4.93 -10.38 -23.93
N ASP A 52 -5.48 -10.79 -22.79
CA ASP A 52 -6.91 -10.61 -22.48
C ASP A 52 -7.22 -9.27 -21.79
N ARG A 53 -6.18 -8.46 -21.52
CA ARG A 53 -6.27 -7.18 -20.78
C ARG A 53 -6.96 -7.34 -19.42
N LYS A 54 -6.66 -8.43 -18.71
CA LYS A 54 -7.25 -8.76 -17.41
C LYS A 54 -6.21 -8.69 -16.29
N VAL A 55 -6.63 -8.15 -15.15
CA VAL A 55 -5.85 -8.19 -13.92
C VAL A 55 -6.57 -9.12 -12.94
N TYR A 56 -5.89 -10.18 -12.54
CA TYR A 56 -6.40 -11.15 -11.57
C TYR A 56 -5.79 -10.85 -10.20
N VAL A 57 -6.63 -10.53 -9.22
CA VAL A 57 -6.21 -10.44 -7.82
C VAL A 57 -6.17 -11.85 -7.25
N LEU A 58 -4.97 -12.39 -7.00
CA LEU A 58 -4.79 -13.74 -6.50
C LEU A 58 -5.02 -13.83 -5.00
N ARG A 59 -4.46 -12.85 -4.26
CA ARG A 59 -4.54 -12.73 -2.80
C ARG A 59 -4.41 -11.26 -2.40
N GLN A 60 -4.97 -10.90 -1.24
CA GLN A 60 -4.85 -9.55 -0.71
C GLN A 60 -4.82 -9.54 0.82
N VAL A 61 -4.17 -8.52 1.40
CA VAL A 61 -4.18 -8.28 2.84
C VAL A 61 -4.17 -6.80 3.15
N LYS A 62 -4.88 -6.38 4.21
CA LYS A 62 -4.83 -5.03 4.77
C LYS A 62 -3.91 -5.03 5.99
N PHE A 63 -3.02 -4.05 6.10
CA PHE A 63 -2.18 -3.87 7.28
C PHE A 63 -1.76 -2.41 7.44
N SER A 64 -1.30 -2.05 8.64
CA SER A 64 -0.65 -0.78 8.91
C SER A 64 0.86 -0.96 9.07
N ALA A 65 1.64 0.04 8.68
CA ALA A 65 3.08 0.00 8.84
C ALA A 65 3.69 1.40 8.96
N LYS A 66 4.80 1.48 9.70
CA LYS A 66 5.60 2.68 9.83
C LYS A 66 6.39 2.95 8.56
N VAL A 67 6.40 4.21 8.13
CA VAL A 67 7.17 4.70 6.99
C VAL A 67 8.60 4.97 7.45
N ASN A 68 9.54 4.24 6.85
CA ASN A 68 10.96 4.43 7.08
C ASN A 68 11.55 5.47 6.10
N GLU A 69 12.87 5.63 6.15
CA GLU A 69 13.61 6.49 5.23
C GLU A 69 13.19 6.26 3.77
N ARG A 70 13.12 7.37 3.01
CA ARG A 70 12.79 7.38 1.58
C ARG A 70 11.43 6.78 1.22
N GLY A 71 10.51 6.63 2.17
CA GLY A 71 9.17 6.08 1.92
C GLY A 71 9.11 4.55 1.91
N VAL A 72 10.09 3.90 2.51
CA VAL A 72 10.14 2.43 2.61
C VAL A 72 9.11 1.94 3.62
N VAL A 73 8.29 0.98 3.21
CA VAL A 73 7.39 0.22 4.08
C VAL A 73 7.75 -1.26 3.97
N VAL A 74 7.74 -1.97 5.10
CA VAL A 74 8.05 -3.41 5.15
C VAL A 74 6.75 -4.19 5.27
N VAL A 75 6.49 -5.10 4.32
CA VAL A 75 5.40 -6.07 4.46
C VAL A 75 5.83 -7.10 5.53
N PRO A 76 5.08 -7.25 6.63
CA PRO A 76 5.43 -8.19 7.70
C PRO A 76 5.64 -9.61 7.18
N LYS A 77 6.60 -10.33 7.75
CA LYS A 77 7.00 -11.68 7.28
C LYS A 77 5.80 -12.63 7.19
N GLN A 78 4.97 -12.66 8.22
CA GLN A 78 3.76 -13.50 8.28
C GLN A 78 2.78 -13.19 7.14
N LEU A 79 2.63 -11.91 6.78
CA LEU A 79 1.76 -11.49 5.67
C LEU A 79 2.36 -11.84 4.32
N ARG A 80 3.70 -11.76 4.18
CA ARG A 80 4.40 -12.22 2.98
C ARG A 80 4.22 -13.72 2.76
N GLU A 81 4.33 -14.51 3.81
CA GLU A 81 4.10 -15.97 3.75
C GLU A 81 2.64 -16.28 3.39
N HIS A 82 1.68 -15.60 4.03
CA HIS A 82 0.25 -15.77 3.73
C HIS A 82 -0.10 -15.44 2.26
N LEU A 83 0.55 -14.44 1.69
CA LEU A 83 0.37 -14.01 0.30
C LEU A 83 1.27 -14.76 -0.70
N ASP A 84 2.17 -15.64 -0.24
CA ASP A 84 3.22 -16.27 -1.05
C ASP A 84 4.06 -15.22 -1.82
N ILE A 85 4.40 -14.08 -1.19
CA ILE A 85 5.19 -13.03 -1.83
C ILE A 85 6.66 -13.47 -1.93
N LYS A 86 7.21 -13.44 -3.14
CA LYS A 86 8.61 -13.75 -3.41
C LYS A 86 9.41 -12.49 -3.73
N PRO A 87 10.73 -12.45 -3.45
CA PRO A 87 11.57 -11.34 -3.88
C PRO A 87 11.49 -11.15 -5.40
N GLY A 88 11.25 -9.92 -5.84
CA GLY A 88 11.06 -9.57 -7.25
C GLY A 88 9.60 -9.56 -7.71
N ASP A 89 8.66 -10.07 -6.91
CA ASP A 89 7.23 -10.01 -7.23
C ASP A 89 6.77 -8.56 -7.36
N LEU A 90 5.88 -8.33 -8.32
CA LEU A 90 5.17 -7.06 -8.49
C LEU A 90 3.85 -7.13 -7.72
N LEU A 91 3.65 -6.22 -6.78
CA LEU A 91 2.43 -6.10 -6.01
C LEU A 91 1.66 -4.86 -6.44
N GLU A 92 0.33 -4.97 -6.44
CA GLU A 92 -0.56 -3.82 -6.49
C GLU A 92 -0.78 -3.33 -5.05
N VAL A 93 -0.54 -2.06 -4.79
CA VAL A 93 -0.65 -1.41 -3.49
C VAL A 93 -1.74 -0.36 -3.56
N LEU A 94 -2.67 -0.42 -2.60
CA LEU A 94 -3.70 0.58 -2.37
C LEU A 94 -3.37 1.25 -1.04
N LEU A 95 -3.02 2.53 -1.09
CA LEU A 95 -2.88 3.37 0.10
C LEU A 95 -4.28 3.78 0.54
N MET A 96 -4.70 3.32 1.72
CA MET A 96 -6.05 3.55 2.22
C MET A 96 -6.12 4.74 3.17
N ASP A 97 -5.08 4.93 3.98
CA ASP A 97 -5.02 5.99 4.99
C ASP A 97 -3.57 6.23 5.44
N HIS A 98 -3.32 7.30 6.19
CA HIS A 98 -2.08 7.57 6.91
C HIS A 98 -2.34 8.26 8.26
N TYR A 99 -1.39 8.15 9.17
CA TYR A 99 -1.43 8.76 10.51
C TYR A 99 -0.09 9.42 10.80
N LYS A 100 -0.11 10.65 11.31
CA LYS A 100 1.11 11.29 11.77
C LYS A 100 1.61 10.66 13.07
N SER A 101 2.92 10.55 13.20
CA SER A 101 3.53 9.94 14.41
C SER A 101 3.26 10.70 15.72
N ASN A 102 2.91 11.98 15.62
CA ASN A 102 2.61 12.88 16.73
C ASN A 102 1.10 13.09 16.97
N GLU A 103 0.23 12.44 16.19
CA GLU A 103 -1.22 12.55 16.33
C GLU A 103 -1.80 11.28 16.95
N HIS A 104 -2.72 11.45 17.90
CA HIS A 104 -3.46 10.33 18.50
C HIS A 104 -4.42 9.73 17.47
N ALA A 105 -3.92 8.82 16.62
CA ALA A 105 -4.69 7.90 15.76
C ALA A 105 -6.02 8.45 15.21
N HIS A 106 -6.02 9.66 14.67
CA HIS A 106 -7.16 10.18 13.93
C HIS A 106 -7.03 9.71 12.48
N THR A 107 -8.00 8.92 12.01
CA THR A 107 -8.18 8.57 10.58
C THR A 107 -8.12 9.85 9.75
N THR A 108 -7.18 9.94 8.80
CA THR A 108 -7.15 11.07 7.88
C THR A 108 -8.27 10.86 6.87
N THR A 109 -9.48 11.27 7.24
CA THR A 109 -10.67 10.99 6.43
C THR A 109 -10.75 12.03 5.32
N TYR A 110 -10.25 11.66 4.14
CA TYR A 110 -10.41 12.46 2.92
C TYR A 110 -11.84 12.31 2.39
N THR A 111 -12.49 13.42 2.05
CA THR A 111 -13.81 13.43 1.38
C THR A 111 -13.62 13.73 -0.10
N TYR A 112 -14.08 12.82 -0.96
CA TYR A 112 -14.13 13.06 -2.40
C TYR A 112 -15.33 13.95 -2.73
N ILE A 113 -15.10 15.00 -3.53
CA ILE A 113 -16.15 15.89 -4.05
C ILE A 113 -16.15 15.69 -5.58
N PHE A 114 -17.30 15.31 -6.15
CA PHE A 114 -17.48 15.02 -7.59
C PHE A 114 -18.34 16.10 -8.26
#